data_AF-A0A4Q5WKL8-F1
#
_entry.id   AF-A0A4Q5WKL8-F1
#
_cell.length_a   1.000
_cell.length_b   1.000
_cell.length_c   1.000
_cell.angle_alpha   90.00
_cell.angle_beta   90.00
_cell.angle_gamma   90.00
#
_symmetry.space_group_name_H-M   'P 1'
#
loop_
_entity.id
_entity.type
_entity.pdbx_description
1 polymer ?
#
loop_
_entity_poly.entity_id
_entity_poly.type
_entity_poly.pdbx_seq_one_letter_code
_entity_poly.pdbx_strand_id
1 'polypeptide(L)' 'MKRTSALAGFGLSLLFFASCSSKNNALPIPKDAMMVVEVHTSSLKSKLTWDEIRKSPWFEEASKESKDSTAQKLLQ' A
#
# COMPACT_ATOMS: atom_id res chain seq x y z
N MET A 1 2.01 35.12 31.57
CA MET A 1 2.19 34.51 30.24
C MET A 1 3.48 33.67 30.18
N LYS A 2 3.54 32.49 30.84
CA LYS A 2 4.71 31.58 30.75
C LYS A 2 4.33 30.08 30.66
N ARG A 3 3.04 29.74 30.71
CA ARG A 3 2.56 28.35 30.73
C ARG A 3 2.40 27.72 29.34
N THR A 4 2.39 28.53 28.28
CA THR A 4 2.25 28.06 26.89
C THR A 4 3.54 27.48 26.30
N SER A 5 4.72 27.95 26.73
CA SER A 5 6.01 27.39 26.27
C SER A 5 6.29 25.98 26.80
N ALA A 6 5.77 25.62 27.98
CA ALA A 6 5.99 24.30 28.56
C ALA A 6 5.19 23.20 27.82
N LEU A 7 3.99 23.52 27.32
CA LEU A 7 3.17 22.59 26.54
C LEU A 7 3.72 22.35 25.13
N ALA A 8 4.29 23.39 24.50
CA ALA A 8 4.94 23.28 23.19
C ALA A 8 6.20 22.38 23.23
N GLY A 9 6.98 22.45 24.31
CA GLY A 9 8.16 21.59 24.49
C GLY A 9 7.83 20.10 24.65
N PHE A 10 6.73 19.78 25.34
CA PHE A 10 6.32 18.39 25.59
C PHE A 10 5.75 17.72 24.33
N GLY A 11 5.00 18.46 23.51
CA GLY A 11 4.46 17.97 22.23
C GLY A 11 5.53 17.64 21.19
N LEU A 12 6.62 18.43 21.14
CA LEU A 12 7.72 18.22 20.21
C LEU A 12 8.55 16.96 20.55
N SER A 13 8.66 16.62 21.84
CA SER A 13 9.42 15.45 22.28
C SER A 13 8.73 14.12 21.92
N LEU A 14 7.40 14.09 21.76
CA LEU A 14 6.64 12.91 21.35
C LEU A 14 6.88 12.54 19.88
N LEU A 15 7.33 13.48 19.04
CA LEU A 15 7.67 13.24 17.64
C LEU A 15 9.02 12.52 17.48
N PHE A 16 9.91 12.59 18.46
CA PHE A 16 11.22 11.93 18.42
C PHE A 16 11.18 10.44 18.81
N PHE A 17 10.16 10.00 19.54
CA PHE A 17 9.97 8.58 19.89
C PHE A 17 9.14 7.80 18.87
N ALA A 18 8.57 8.47 17.86
CA ALA A 18 7.95 7.82 16.72
C ALA A 18 8.98 7.37 15.67
N SER A 19 10.15 6.87 16.10
CA SER A 19 11.07 6.17 15.20
C SER A 19 10.59 4.73 15.07
N CYS A 20 9.72 4.49 14.08
CA CYS A 20 9.35 3.14 13.64
C CYS A 20 10.59 2.50 12.98
N SER A 21 11.47 1.93 13.80
CA SER A 21 12.76 1.39 13.35
C SER A 21 12.74 -0.13 13.18
N SER A 22 11.63 -0.73 12.74
CA SER A 22 11.62 -2.14 12.38
C SER A 22 11.79 -2.28 10.86
N LYS A 23 13.01 -2.65 10.45
CA LYS A 23 13.34 -3.02 9.06
C LYS A 23 12.77 -4.38 8.64
N ASN A 24 11.85 -4.92 9.43
CA ASN A 24 11.20 -6.17 9.15
C ASN A 24 9.93 -5.85 8.37
N ASN A 25 10.00 -6.00 7.04
CA ASN A 25 8.84 -5.89 6.15
C ASN A 25 7.77 -6.98 6.42
N ALA A 26 7.96 -7.81 7.45
CA ALA A 26 7.02 -8.82 7.90
C ALA A 26 5.85 -8.13 8.62
N LEU A 27 4.72 -8.03 7.93
CA LEU A 27 3.47 -7.62 8.54
C LEU A 27 3.07 -8.65 9.61
N PRO A 28 2.58 -8.23 10.78
CA PRO A 28 2.11 -9.16 11.80
C PRO A 28 0.87 -9.89 11.27
N ILE A 29 1.00 -11.20 11.07
CA ILE A 29 -0.08 -12.07 10.62
C ILE A 29 -0.80 -12.64 11.86
N PRO A 30 -2.13 -12.52 11.96
CA PRO A 30 -2.91 -13.12 13.03
C PRO A 30 -2.78 -14.66 13.07
N LYS A 31 -2.78 -15.26 14.27
CA LYS A 31 -2.64 -16.72 14.44
C LYS A 31 -3.86 -17.51 13.93
N ASP A 32 -4.98 -16.83 13.76
CA ASP A 32 -6.28 -17.34 13.31
C ASP A 32 -6.55 -17.05 11.83
N ALA A 33 -5.55 -16.57 11.07
CA ALA A 33 -5.70 -16.36 9.64
C ALA A 33 -5.88 -17.70 8.90
N MET A 34 -7.01 -17.87 8.23
CA MET A 34 -7.30 -19.04 7.40
C MET A 34 -6.38 -19.12 6.16
N MET A 35 -5.96 -17.98 5.63
CA MET A 35 -5.08 -17.88 4.47
C MET A 35 -4.34 -16.54 4.50
N VAL A 36 -3.08 -16.55 4.04
CA VAL A 36 -2.28 -15.34 3.80
C VAL A 36 -1.84 -15.34 2.35
N VAL A 37 -2.13 -14.26 1.64
CA VAL A 37 -1.64 -14.03 0.29
C VAL A 37 -0.60 -12.91 0.35
N GLU A 38 0.67 -13.28 0.19
CA GLU A 38 1.76 -12.32 0.07
C GLU A 38 2.04 -12.06 -1.42
N VAL A 39 1.82 -10.82 -1.86
CA VAL A 39 2.10 -10.41 -3.24
C VAL A 39 3.40 -9.63 -3.28
N HIS A 40 4.47 -10.28 -3.75
CA HIS A 40 5.76 -9.63 -3.98
C HIS A 40 5.72 -8.76 -5.24
N THR A 41 5.23 -7.53 -5.10
CA THR A 41 5.05 -6.61 -6.24
C THR A 41 6.35 -6.23 -6.93
N SER A 42 7.49 -6.23 -6.22
CA SER A 42 8.80 -5.93 -6.78
C SER A 42 9.28 -6.99 -7.77
N SER A 43 9.13 -8.28 -7.43
CA SER A 43 9.50 -9.38 -8.32
C SER A 43 8.55 -9.50 -9.51
N LEU A 44 7.25 -9.25 -9.30
CA LEU A 44 6.25 -9.26 -10.38
C LEU A 44 6.50 -8.15 -11.41
N LYS A 45 6.73 -6.90 -10.97
CA LYS A 45 7.00 -5.78 -11.87
C LYS A 45 8.27 -5.97 -12.72
N SER A 46 9.27 -6.68 -12.19
CA SER A 46 10.52 -6.96 -12.92
C SER A 46 10.35 -7.98 -14.05
N LYS A 47 9.32 -8.82 -13.98
CA LYS A 47 9.04 -9.89 -14.95
C LYS A 47 7.87 -9.56 -15.89
N LEU A 48 6.99 -8.67 -15.45
CA LEU A 48 5.77 -8.32 -16.14
C LEU A 48 5.46 -6.84 -15.90
N THR A 49 5.65 -6.03 -16.93
CA THR A 49 5.37 -4.60 -16.87
C THR A 49 3.89 -4.33 -17.10
N TRP A 50 3.40 -3.19 -16.59
CA TRP A 50 2.02 -2.76 -16.84
C TRP A 50 1.71 -2.55 -18.33
N ASP A 51 2.71 -2.15 -19.13
CA ASP A 51 2.53 -2.00 -20.58
C ASP A 51 2.31 -3.34 -21.29
N GLU A 52 2.96 -4.41 -20.81
CA GLU A 52 2.74 -5.77 -21.31
C GLU A 52 1.39 -6.32 -20.86
N ILE A 53 1.00 -6.06 -19.61
CA ILE A 53 -0.32 -6.45 -19.08
C ILE A 53 -1.43 -5.80 -19.91
N ARG A 54 -1.33 -4.51 -20.24
CA ARG A 54 -2.36 -3.81 -21.02
C ARG A 54 -2.52 -4.32 -22.45
N LYS A 55 -1.47 -4.89 -23.04
CA LYS A 55 -1.51 -5.49 -24.38
C LYS A 55 -2.03 -6.93 -24.39
N SER A 56 -2.31 -7.47 -23.21
CA SER A 56 -2.71 -8.85 -23.10
C SER A 56 -4.19 -9.03 -23.48
N PRO A 57 -4.56 -10.19 -24.09
CA PRO A 57 -5.95 -10.43 -24.49
C PRO A 57 -6.94 -10.39 -23.33
N TRP A 58 -6.51 -10.82 -22.14
CA TRP A 58 -7.36 -10.83 -20.95
C TRP A 58 -7.63 -9.43 -20.40
N PHE A 59 -6.66 -8.53 -20.47
CA PHE A 59 -6.86 -7.14 -20.08
C PHE A 59 -7.77 -6.41 -21.08
N GLU A 60 -7.61 -6.67 -22.38
CA GLU A 60 -8.48 -6.12 -23.42
C GLU A 60 -9.93 -6.59 -23.26
N GLU A 61 -10.14 -7.88 -23.00
CA GLU A 61 -11.48 -8.44 -22.77
C GLU A 61 -12.12 -7.85 -21.51
N ALA A 62 -11.39 -7.83 -20.39
CA ALA A 62 -11.86 -7.25 -19.14
C ALA A 62 -12.24 -5.77 -19.31
N SER A 63 -11.47 -5.02 -20.10
CA SER A 63 -11.75 -3.60 -20.37
C SER A 63 -13.02 -3.40 -21.20
N LYS A 64 -13.31 -4.30 -22.14
CA LYS A 64 -14.53 -4.25 -22.97
C LYS A 64 -15.77 -4.67 -22.19
N GLU A 65 -15.66 -5.65 -21.30
CA GLU A 65 -16.77 -6.15 -20.50
C GLU A 65 -17.11 -5.24 -19.29
N SER A 66 -16.17 -4.39 -18.88
CA SER A 66 -16.33 -3.48 -17.74
C SER A 66 -17.31 -2.35 -18.01
N LYS A 67 -18.53 -2.48 -17.46
CA LYS A 67 -19.59 -1.48 -17.55
C LYS A 67 -19.69 -0.56 -16.35
N ASP A 68 -19.13 -0.95 -15.21
CA ASP A 68 -19.16 -0.12 -14.01
C ASP A 68 -18.02 0.91 -13.99
N SER A 69 -18.28 2.05 -13.36
CA SER A 69 -17.37 3.20 -13.34
C SER A 69 -16.11 2.97 -12.50
N THR A 70 -16.09 1.94 -11.65
CA THR A 70 -14.92 1.60 -10.83
C THR A 70 -13.96 0.74 -11.63
N ALA A 71 -14.44 -0.31 -12.28
CA ALA A 71 -13.64 -1.17 -13.14
C ALA A 71 -13.06 -0.38 -14.33
N GLN A 72 -13.82 0.52 -14.94
CA GLN A 72 -13.31 1.38 -16.00
C GLN A 72 -12.14 2.25 -15.55
N LYS A 73 -12.17 2.79 -14.32
CA LYS A 73 -11.06 3.58 -13.76
C LYS A 73 -9.84 2.72 -13.42
N LEU A 74 -10.04 1.44 -13.09
CA LEU A 74 -8.96 0.51 -12.79
C LEU A 74 -8.28 -0.04 -14.05
N LEU A 75 -8.98 -0.04 -15.18
CA LEU A 75 -8.52 -0.59 -16.46
C LEU A 75 -8.09 0.49 -17.48
N GLN A 76 -8.10 1.77 -17.09
CA GLN A 76 -7.58 2.90 -17.88
C GLN A 76 -6.06 3.02 -17.83
#